data_AF-A0A2V5V5H9-F1
#
_entry.id   AF-A0A2V5V5H9-F1
#
_cell.length_a   1.000
_cell.length_b   1.000
_cell.length_c   1.000
_cell.angle_alpha   90.00
_cell.angle_beta   90.00
_cell.angle_gamma   90.00
#
_symmetry.space_group_name_H-M   'P 1'
#
loop_
_entity.id
_entity.type
_entity.pdbx_description
1 polymer ?
#
loop_
_entity_poly.entity_id
_entity_poly.type
_entity_poly.pdbx_seq_one_letter_code
_entity_poly.pdbx_strand_id
1 'polypeptide(L)'
;MIAGIDWVTANAVRPAVANMSLRSGKSVTLNDAVDKASKSGVTFVVAAGNDNKDACNVSPASAPAALTVAASDRTDTKATFSNWGQCVDLFAPGVGITAAWIGSNTAINTISGTSMASPHVAGVVAQYLETDPSATHATVAAAIIGKATPDHIANPGNATPNLLLYSGTTVFVPTRPDAPVLTAVAHNGTVHLSWTIPPDNGALIGSYKIYKGTTSGGESWWLSTKSTAVDVPLTNGTTYYLQVSAVNAIGEGPRSHEVAATPQP
;
A
#
# COMPACT_ATOMS: atom_id res chain seq x y z
N MET A 1 -3.48 -13.14 22.66
CA MET A 1 -2.40 -12.30 22.11
C MET A 1 -1.24 -13.14 21.63
N ILE A 2 -0.51 -13.83 22.53
CA ILE A 2 0.69 -14.61 22.19
C ILE A 2 0.44 -15.64 21.08
N ALA A 3 -0.60 -16.47 21.18
CA ALA A 3 -0.92 -17.43 20.13
C ALA A 3 -1.15 -16.81 18.74
N GLY A 4 -1.65 -15.57 18.68
CA GLY A 4 -1.81 -14.84 17.42
C GLY A 4 -0.48 -14.35 16.85
N ILE A 5 0.44 -13.91 17.73
CA ILE A 5 1.81 -13.55 17.35
C ILE A 5 2.55 -14.80 16.84
N ASP A 6 2.43 -15.93 17.55
CA ASP A 6 3.04 -17.20 17.13
C ASP A 6 2.50 -17.68 15.78
N TRP A 7 1.19 -17.52 15.56
CA TRP A 7 0.58 -17.85 14.27
C TRP A 7 1.14 -16.98 13.14
N VAL A 8 1.23 -15.65 13.34
CA VAL A 8 1.84 -14.75 12.34
C VAL A 8 3.31 -15.13 12.09
N THR A 9 4.05 -15.42 13.15
CA THR A 9 5.46 -15.85 13.06
C THR A 9 5.62 -17.10 12.19
N ALA A 10 4.69 -18.06 12.30
CA ALA A 10 4.72 -19.30 11.54
C ALA A 10 4.14 -19.20 10.11
N ASN A 11 3.25 -18.24 9.85
CA ASN A 11 2.44 -18.22 8.62
C ASN A 11 2.58 -16.96 7.75
N ALA A 12 3.31 -15.93 8.20
CA ALA A 12 3.48 -14.72 7.42
C ALA A 12 4.21 -14.98 6.09
N VAL A 13 3.58 -14.58 4.98
CA VAL A 13 4.23 -14.48 3.68
C VAL A 13 4.93 -13.13 3.61
N ARG A 14 6.23 -13.13 3.28
CA ARG A 14 7.07 -11.93 3.27
C ARG A 14 7.08 -11.24 1.90
N PRO A 15 7.30 -9.91 1.84
CA PRO A 15 7.50 -8.99 2.99
C PRO A 15 6.26 -8.83 3.85
N ALA A 16 6.43 -8.67 5.17
CA ALA A 16 5.32 -8.69 6.13
C ALA A 16 5.45 -7.62 7.22
N VAL A 17 4.33 -7.00 7.54
CA VAL A 17 4.15 -6.09 8.68
C VAL A 17 2.96 -6.55 9.51
N ALA A 18 3.10 -6.48 10.83
CA ALA A 18 2.03 -6.79 11.77
C ALA A 18 1.69 -5.55 12.61
N ASN A 19 0.42 -5.17 12.62
CA ASN A 19 -0.09 -4.06 13.44
C ASN A 19 -0.75 -4.61 14.71
N MET A 20 -0.29 -4.18 15.87
CA MET A 20 -0.83 -4.55 17.18
C MET A 20 -1.35 -3.32 17.92
N SER A 21 -2.54 -2.89 17.54
CA SER A 21 -3.28 -1.78 18.15
C SER A 21 -3.95 -2.15 19.48
N LEU A 22 -3.19 -2.76 20.39
CA LEU A 22 -3.64 -3.39 21.62
C LEU A 22 -2.59 -3.23 22.73
N ARG A 23 -3.03 -3.28 23.99
CA ARG A 23 -2.13 -3.22 25.14
C ARG A 23 -2.54 -4.21 26.23
N SER A 24 -1.60 -4.50 27.10
CA SER A 24 -1.76 -5.26 28.34
C SER A 24 -0.84 -4.68 29.42
N GLY A 25 -0.94 -5.16 30.65
CA GLY A 25 0.10 -4.91 31.65
C GLY A 25 1.46 -5.42 31.20
N LYS A 26 2.55 -4.91 31.79
CA LYS A 26 3.91 -5.34 31.45
C LYS A 26 4.03 -6.87 31.55
N SER A 27 4.52 -7.50 30.49
CA SER A 27 4.66 -8.94 30.37
C SER A 27 5.91 -9.27 29.56
N VAL A 28 6.89 -9.88 30.23
CA VAL A 28 8.12 -10.36 29.59
C VAL A 28 7.79 -11.37 28.49
N THR A 29 6.90 -12.32 28.75
CA THR A 29 6.51 -13.34 27.77
C THR A 29 5.85 -12.74 26.53
N LEU A 30 5.06 -11.67 26.68
CA LEU A 30 4.47 -10.98 25.53
C LEU A 30 5.54 -10.23 24.72
N ASN A 31 6.48 -9.57 25.40
CA ASN A 31 7.60 -8.90 24.74
C ASN A 31 8.48 -9.89 23.99
N ASP A 32 8.84 -11.02 24.61
CA ASP A 32 9.64 -12.07 23.99
C ASP A 32 8.97 -12.64 22.73
N ALA A 33 7.64 -12.82 22.76
CA ALA A 33 6.89 -13.27 21.60
C ALA A 33 6.97 -12.27 20.43
N VAL A 34 6.80 -10.98 20.71
CA VAL A 34 6.95 -9.91 19.70
C VAL A 34 8.38 -9.85 19.20
N ASP A 35 9.38 -9.89 20.08
CA ASP A 35 10.79 -9.83 19.70
C ASP A 35 11.20 -11.01 18.82
N LYS A 36 10.73 -12.21 19.16
CA LYS A 36 10.95 -13.42 18.34
C LYS A 36 10.30 -13.27 16.97
N ALA A 37 9.07 -12.75 16.92
CA ALA A 37 8.35 -12.54 15.67
C ALA A 37 9.04 -11.48 14.77
N SER A 38 9.49 -10.37 15.36
CA SER A 38 10.29 -9.33 14.69
C SER A 38 11.58 -9.89 14.10
N LYS A 39 12.34 -10.66 14.91
CA LYS A 39 13.57 -11.34 14.47
C LYS A 39 13.33 -12.40 13.41
N SER A 40 12.11 -12.95 13.33
CA SER A 40 11.79 -13.88 12.26
C SER A 40 11.84 -13.16 10.91
N GLY A 41 11.43 -11.89 10.82
CA GLY A 41 11.43 -11.06 9.60
C GLY A 41 10.09 -10.37 9.32
N VAL A 42 9.21 -10.28 10.32
CA VAL A 42 7.94 -9.53 10.26
C VAL A 42 8.11 -8.26 11.06
N THR A 43 7.88 -7.07 10.49
CA THR A 43 7.99 -5.84 11.29
C THR A 43 6.74 -5.66 12.15
N PHE A 44 6.89 -5.71 13.49
CA PHE A 44 5.79 -5.45 14.42
C PHE A 44 5.71 -3.97 14.78
N VAL A 45 4.55 -3.37 14.49
CA VAL A 45 4.21 -2.00 14.86
C VAL A 45 3.15 -2.06 15.95
N VAL A 46 3.41 -1.43 17.09
CA VAL A 46 2.61 -1.58 18.30
C VAL A 46 2.14 -0.23 18.84
N ALA A 47 0.98 -0.21 19.50
CA ALA A 47 0.47 0.98 20.16
C ALA A 47 1.16 1.22 21.51
N ALA A 48 1.59 2.46 21.79
CA ALA A 48 2.23 2.82 23.06
C ALA A 48 1.30 2.70 24.28
N GLY A 49 -0.02 2.83 24.07
CA GLY A 49 -1.05 2.80 25.11
C GLY A 49 -1.66 4.18 25.43
N ASN A 50 -2.80 4.18 26.12
CA ASN A 50 -3.68 5.34 26.26
C ASN A 50 -3.91 5.75 27.73
N ASP A 51 -2.90 5.60 28.59
CA ASP A 51 -3.00 5.83 30.04
C ASP A 51 -2.17 7.04 30.52
N ASN A 52 -1.61 7.83 29.59
CA ASN A 52 -0.70 8.95 29.85
C ASN A 52 0.47 8.62 30.80
N LYS A 53 1.06 7.43 30.65
CA LYS A 53 2.17 6.94 31.48
C LYS A 53 3.34 6.47 30.64
N ASP A 54 4.43 6.10 31.31
CA ASP A 54 5.60 5.50 30.66
C ASP A 54 5.23 4.18 29.95
N ALA A 55 5.45 4.14 28.63
CA ALA A 55 5.18 3.00 27.75
C ALA A 55 6.04 1.78 28.10
N CYS A 56 7.19 1.97 28.76
CA CYS A 56 8.03 0.89 29.26
C CYS A 56 7.35 0.02 30.34
N ASN A 57 6.20 0.46 30.86
CA ASN A 57 5.40 -0.24 31.86
C ASN A 57 4.19 -0.98 31.29
N VAL A 58 4.06 -1.09 29.96
CA VAL A 58 3.02 -1.87 29.29
C VAL A 58 3.58 -2.73 28.17
N SER A 59 2.85 -3.78 27.81
CA SER A 59 3.25 -4.68 26.72
C SER A 59 2.14 -4.73 25.66
N PRO A 60 2.47 -4.82 24.36
CA PRO A 60 3.82 -5.03 23.81
C PRO A 60 4.68 -3.76 23.61
N ALA A 61 4.22 -2.57 24.03
CA ALA A 61 4.95 -1.32 23.85
C ALA A 61 6.38 -1.28 24.45
N SER A 62 6.68 -2.15 25.41
CA SER A 62 8.00 -2.27 26.01
C SER A 62 8.89 -3.35 25.38
N ALA A 63 8.45 -3.98 24.29
CA ALA A 63 9.24 -4.97 23.55
C ALA A 63 10.32 -4.25 22.73
N PRO A 64 11.63 -4.51 22.96
CA PRO A 64 12.71 -3.77 22.31
C PRO A 64 12.75 -3.87 20.77
N ALA A 65 12.22 -4.93 20.18
CA ALA A 65 12.18 -5.09 18.72
C ALA A 65 10.80 -4.73 18.12
N ALA A 66 9.93 -4.07 18.86
CA ALA A 66 8.72 -3.47 18.31
C ALA A 66 8.98 -2.03 17.86
N LEU A 67 8.28 -1.57 16.82
CA LEU A 67 8.11 -0.15 16.53
C LEU A 67 6.92 0.37 17.33
N THR A 68 7.19 1.02 18.46
CA THR A 68 6.20 1.52 19.40
C THR A 68 5.77 2.93 19.07
N VAL A 69 4.46 3.11 18.88
CA VAL A 69 3.87 4.32 18.32
C VAL A 69 3.01 5.05 19.33
N ALA A 70 3.40 6.29 19.64
CA ALA A 70 2.60 7.23 20.41
C ALA A 70 1.66 8.05 19.49
N ALA A 71 0.64 8.66 20.08
CA ALA A 71 -0.37 9.41 19.34
C ALA A 71 -0.17 10.93 19.46
N SER A 72 -0.25 11.62 18.33
CA SER A 72 -0.39 13.08 18.26
C SER A 72 -1.76 13.49 17.72
N ASP A 73 -2.12 14.75 17.93
CA ASP A 73 -3.24 15.39 17.26
C ASP A 73 -2.81 16.25 16.06
N ARG A 74 -3.81 16.86 15.39
CA ARG A 74 -3.62 17.71 14.20
C ARG A 74 -2.81 18.99 14.44
N THR A 75 -2.51 19.34 15.69
CA THR A 75 -1.72 20.52 16.07
C THR A 75 -0.31 20.13 16.47
N ASP A 76 0.12 18.92 16.08
CA ASP A 76 1.38 18.30 16.47
C ASP A 76 1.58 18.31 17.99
N THR A 77 0.50 18.12 18.76
CA THR A 77 0.61 17.96 20.22
C THR A 77 0.45 16.49 20.58
N LYS A 78 1.24 15.99 21.53
CA LYS A 78 1.01 14.64 22.09
C LYS A 78 -0.43 14.55 22.59
N ALA A 79 -1.16 13.53 22.14
CA ALA A 79 -2.50 13.28 22.62
C ALA A 79 -2.48 13.12 24.15
N THR A 80 -3.44 13.73 24.85
CA THR A 80 -3.46 13.78 26.32
C THR A 80 -3.45 12.38 26.95
N PHE A 81 -4.05 11.40 26.28
CA PHE A 81 -4.05 10.00 26.70
C PHE A 81 -2.77 9.22 26.33
N SER A 82 -1.98 9.68 25.35
CA SER A 82 -0.88 8.87 24.83
C SER A 82 0.17 8.61 25.90
N ASN A 83 0.56 7.35 26.02
CA ASN A 83 1.78 6.97 26.73
C ASN A 83 3.01 7.61 26.05
N TRP A 84 4.09 7.68 26.81
CA TRP A 84 5.33 8.40 26.50
C TRP A 84 6.54 7.61 27.02
N GLY A 85 7.75 8.11 26.82
CA GLY A 85 8.98 7.56 27.38
C GLY A 85 9.89 6.90 26.35
N GLN A 86 11.04 6.42 26.83
CA GLN A 86 12.12 5.87 26.00
C GLN A 86 11.75 4.60 25.20
N CYS A 87 10.66 3.93 25.56
CA CYS A 87 10.17 2.78 24.80
C CYS A 87 9.27 3.16 23.62
N VAL A 88 8.97 4.45 23.43
CA VAL A 88 8.32 4.96 22.21
C VAL A 88 9.40 5.26 21.19
N ASP A 89 9.20 4.83 19.95
CA ASP A 89 10.12 5.13 18.84
C ASP A 89 9.74 6.42 18.11
N LEU A 90 8.43 6.64 17.92
CA LEU A 90 7.89 7.78 17.19
C LEU A 90 6.42 8.06 17.51
N PHE A 91 5.95 9.21 17.08
CA PHE A 91 4.56 9.63 17.07
C PHE A 91 3.94 9.47 15.68
N ALA A 92 2.63 9.25 15.64
CA ALA A 92 1.82 9.36 14.44
C ALA A 92 0.43 9.91 14.76
N PRO A 93 -0.34 10.39 13.75
CA PRO A 93 -1.70 10.88 13.95
C PRO A 93 -2.59 9.84 14.63
N GLY A 94 -3.11 10.17 15.81
CA GLY A 94 -3.93 9.28 16.63
C GLY A 94 -5.18 9.91 17.24
N VAL A 95 -5.45 11.19 16.97
CA VAL A 95 -6.65 11.88 17.47
C VAL A 95 -7.57 12.26 16.30
N GLY A 96 -8.84 11.87 16.39
CA GLY A 96 -9.85 12.22 15.38
C GLY A 96 -9.60 11.53 14.04
N ILE A 97 -9.18 10.27 14.07
CA ILE A 97 -8.87 9.49 12.87
C ILE A 97 -10.13 8.80 12.36
N THR A 98 -10.48 9.07 11.10
CA THR A 98 -11.61 8.45 10.40
C THR A 98 -11.15 7.21 9.66
N ALA A 99 -11.83 6.08 9.89
CA ALA A 99 -11.58 4.83 9.19
C ALA A 99 -12.87 4.03 9.00
N ALA A 100 -12.76 2.89 8.30
CA ALA A 100 -13.86 1.95 8.13
C ALA A 100 -14.40 1.44 9.48
N TRP A 101 -15.69 1.14 9.53
CA TRP A 101 -16.38 0.70 10.74
C TRP A 101 -17.32 -0.47 10.50
N ILE A 102 -17.69 -1.16 11.57
CA ILE A 102 -18.65 -2.26 11.53
C ILE A 102 -20.08 -1.73 11.32
N GLY A 103 -20.93 -2.52 10.66
CA GLY A 103 -22.35 -2.24 10.47
C GLY A 103 -22.80 -2.15 9.00
N SER A 104 -21.94 -1.69 8.09
CA SER A 104 -22.17 -1.77 6.64
C SER A 104 -20.86 -1.67 5.85
N ASN A 105 -20.88 -2.00 4.55
CA ASN A 105 -19.69 -1.93 3.67
C ASN A 105 -19.21 -0.50 3.36
N THR A 106 -19.97 0.52 3.77
CA THR A 106 -19.62 1.94 3.60
C THR A 106 -19.56 2.68 4.94
N ALA A 107 -19.67 1.96 6.06
CA ALA A 107 -19.64 2.57 7.38
C ALA A 107 -18.24 3.11 7.68
N ILE A 108 -18.21 4.33 8.21
CA ILE A 108 -17.00 4.98 8.72
C ILE A 108 -17.24 5.46 10.14
N ASN A 109 -16.18 5.56 10.91
CA ASN A 109 -16.21 6.11 12.27
C ASN A 109 -14.93 6.90 12.54
N THR A 110 -15.03 7.91 13.39
CA THR A 110 -13.93 8.79 13.78
C THR A 110 -13.63 8.57 15.26
N ILE A 111 -12.46 8.02 15.56
CA ILE A 111 -12.04 7.68 16.92
C ILE A 111 -10.59 8.09 17.19
N SER A 112 -10.18 7.98 18.45
CA SER A 112 -8.86 8.40 18.91
C SER A 112 -8.19 7.30 19.73
N GLY A 113 -6.87 7.20 19.61
CA GLY A 113 -6.04 6.27 20.36
C GLY A 113 -4.66 6.07 19.74
N THR A 114 -3.70 5.59 20.53
CA THR A 114 -2.46 5.01 19.99
C THR A 114 -2.74 3.82 19.06
N SER A 115 -3.89 3.16 19.23
CA SER A 115 -4.46 2.20 18.29
C SER A 115 -4.77 2.77 16.90
N MET A 116 -4.97 4.08 16.76
CA MET A 116 -5.16 4.76 15.48
C MET A 116 -3.82 5.27 14.93
N ALA A 117 -2.86 5.62 15.79
CA ALA A 117 -1.52 6.02 15.39
C ALA A 117 -0.69 4.85 14.83
N SER A 118 -0.70 3.70 15.52
CA SER A 118 0.02 2.48 15.16
C SER A 118 -0.19 2.04 13.69
N PRO A 119 -1.44 1.95 13.15
CA PRO A 119 -1.64 1.54 11.76
C PRO A 119 -1.14 2.54 10.72
N HIS A 120 -0.98 3.83 11.04
CA HIS A 120 -0.33 4.78 10.12
C HIS A 120 1.14 4.38 9.89
N VAL A 121 1.87 4.09 10.97
CA VAL A 121 3.27 3.63 10.88
C VAL A 121 3.34 2.29 10.15
N ALA A 122 2.40 1.36 10.43
CA ALA A 122 2.33 0.09 9.70
C ALA A 122 2.13 0.27 8.18
N GLY A 123 1.31 1.25 7.77
CA GLY A 123 1.12 1.60 6.37
C GLY A 123 2.40 2.12 5.70
N VAL A 124 3.16 2.99 6.38
CA VAL A 124 4.44 3.49 5.84
C VAL A 124 5.50 2.39 5.82
N VAL A 125 5.52 1.49 6.79
CA VAL A 125 6.36 0.29 6.76
C VAL A 125 6.04 -0.57 5.53
N ALA A 126 4.75 -0.77 5.22
CA ALA A 126 4.36 -1.51 4.02
C ALA A 126 4.83 -0.83 2.73
N GLN A 127 4.69 0.50 2.62
CA GLN A 127 5.21 1.28 1.49
C GLN A 127 6.74 1.15 1.35
N TYR A 128 7.47 1.17 2.47
CA TYR A 128 8.91 0.96 2.43
C TYR A 128 9.27 -0.44 1.91
N LEU A 129 8.58 -1.46 2.43
CA LEU A 129 8.77 -2.87 2.01
C LEU A 129 8.34 -3.13 0.57
N GLU A 130 7.47 -2.32 -0.03
CA GLU A 130 7.18 -2.36 -1.46
C GLU A 130 8.41 -1.96 -2.29
N THR A 131 9.19 -0.99 -1.81
CA THR A 131 10.41 -0.53 -2.50
C THR A 131 11.62 -1.41 -2.25
N ASP A 132 11.72 -2.02 -1.07
CA ASP A 132 12.75 -3.02 -0.73
C ASP A 132 12.12 -4.22 -0.01
N PRO A 133 11.60 -5.21 -0.77
CA PRO A 133 10.97 -6.41 -0.22
C PRO A 133 11.90 -7.30 0.59
N SER A 134 13.22 -7.09 0.47
CA SER A 134 14.26 -7.87 1.16
C SER A 134 14.70 -7.25 2.50
N ALA A 135 14.26 -6.02 2.78
CA ALA A 135 14.67 -5.29 3.96
C ALA A 135 14.37 -6.06 5.25
N THR A 136 15.38 -6.12 6.13
CA THR A 136 15.20 -6.70 7.46
C THR A 136 14.36 -5.79 8.34
N HIS A 137 13.74 -6.35 9.39
CA HIS A 137 13.03 -5.55 10.40
C HIS A 137 13.87 -4.37 10.93
N ALA A 138 15.16 -4.59 11.22
CA ALA A 138 16.06 -3.55 11.71
C ALA A 138 16.29 -2.44 10.67
N THR A 139 16.49 -2.82 9.40
CA THR A 139 16.63 -1.88 8.27
C THR A 139 15.37 -1.03 8.12
N VAL A 140 14.19 -1.66 8.16
CA VAL A 140 12.90 -0.98 8.09
C VAL A 140 12.75 -0.01 9.25
N ALA A 141 12.96 -0.45 10.50
CA ALA A 141 12.82 0.40 11.68
C ALA A 141 13.74 1.63 11.60
N ALA A 142 15.02 1.43 11.27
CA ALA A 142 15.98 2.53 11.10
C ALA A 142 15.57 3.49 9.97
N ALA A 143 15.04 2.98 8.86
CA ALA A 143 14.59 3.82 7.75
C ALA A 143 13.35 4.66 8.10
N ILE A 144 12.39 4.09 8.82
CA ILE A 144 11.19 4.80 9.27
C ILE A 144 11.55 5.88 10.30
N ILE A 145 12.35 5.54 11.32
CA ILE A 145 12.79 6.47 12.36
C ILE A 145 13.67 7.57 11.75
N GLY A 146 14.62 7.22 10.87
CA GLY A 146 15.55 8.17 10.26
C GLY A 146 14.89 9.14 9.27
N LYS A 147 13.70 8.82 8.74
CA LYS A 147 12.91 9.71 7.88
C LYS A 147 11.87 10.54 8.63
N ALA A 148 11.56 10.19 9.88
CA ALA A 148 10.58 10.89 10.68
C ALA A 148 10.96 12.38 10.84
N THR A 149 9.97 13.26 10.91
CA THR A 149 10.19 14.69 11.08
C THR A 149 10.55 14.98 12.54
N PRO A 150 11.75 15.51 12.84
CA PRO A 150 12.19 15.73 14.21
C PRO A 150 11.61 17.01 14.81
N ASP A 151 11.44 17.02 16.14
CA ASP A 151 11.19 18.21 16.97
C ASP A 151 9.88 18.97 16.69
N HIS A 152 8.87 18.31 16.12
CA HIS A 152 7.56 18.91 15.85
C HIS A 152 6.49 18.63 16.91
N ILE A 153 6.65 17.58 17.74
CA ILE A 153 5.65 17.25 18.74
C ILE A 153 5.79 18.17 19.96
N ALA A 154 4.74 18.95 20.24
CA ALA A 154 4.58 19.68 21.48
C ALA A 154 4.26 18.73 22.64
N ASN A 155 4.94 18.93 23.76
CA ASN A 155 4.82 18.14 24.99
C ASN A 155 4.96 16.62 24.77
N PRO A 156 6.06 16.14 24.15
CA PRO A 156 6.22 14.73 23.80
C PRO A 156 6.30 13.80 25.04
N GLY A 157 6.52 14.37 26.23
CA GLY A 157 6.68 13.61 27.47
C GLY A 157 8.14 13.29 27.73
N ASN A 158 8.46 13.02 29.00
CA ASN A 158 9.84 12.88 29.46
C ASN A 158 10.56 11.72 28.72
N ALA A 159 11.80 11.97 28.28
CA ALA A 159 12.65 10.99 27.60
C ALA A 159 12.02 10.32 26.36
N THR A 160 11.08 11.00 25.70
CA THR A 160 10.42 10.46 24.50
C THR A 160 11.10 11.02 23.26
N PRO A 161 11.49 10.19 22.28
CA PRO A 161 11.97 10.66 20.98
C PRO A 161 10.92 11.58 20.32
N ASN A 162 11.32 12.81 20.00
CA ASN A 162 10.44 13.78 19.35
C ASN A 162 10.49 13.60 17.83
N LEU A 163 9.87 12.53 17.36
CA LEU A 163 9.86 12.13 15.96
C LEU A 163 8.42 11.93 15.50
N LEU A 164 7.97 12.68 14.51
CA LEU A 164 6.66 12.51 13.88
C LEU A 164 6.80 11.70 12.59
N LEU A 165 5.99 10.64 12.44
CA LEU A 165 5.97 9.80 11.25
C LEU A 165 5.89 10.63 9.96
N TYR A 166 6.80 10.35 9.04
CA TYR A 166 6.81 10.93 7.71
C TYR A 166 6.86 9.81 6.68
N SER A 167 5.86 9.74 5.80
CA SER A 167 5.80 8.68 4.78
C SER A 167 6.78 8.93 3.62
N GLY A 168 7.18 10.18 3.39
CA GLY A 168 8.01 10.55 2.24
C GLY A 168 7.38 10.27 0.88
N THR A 169 6.13 9.83 0.83
CA THR A 169 5.38 9.61 -0.39
C THR A 169 4.90 10.94 -0.93
N THR A 170 5.40 11.33 -2.11
CA THR A 170 4.55 11.99 -3.10
C THR A 170 3.25 11.21 -3.15
N VAL A 171 2.12 11.87 -2.91
CA VAL A 171 0.80 11.25 -3.10
C VAL A 171 0.75 10.82 -4.57
N PHE A 172 0.90 9.52 -4.84
CA PHE A 172 0.57 9.00 -6.17
C PHE A 172 -0.95 9.11 -6.27
N VAL A 173 -1.41 10.25 -6.78
CA VAL A 173 -2.79 10.38 -7.23
C VAL A 173 -2.89 9.41 -8.41
N PRO A 174 -3.62 8.29 -8.29
CA PRO A 174 -3.66 7.31 -9.36
C PRO A 174 -4.14 8.00 -10.62
N THR A 175 -3.42 7.78 -11.72
CA THR A 175 -3.79 8.33 -13.04
C THR A 175 -4.26 7.20 -13.95
N ARG A 176 -4.68 7.56 -15.17
CA ARG A 176 -5.05 6.55 -16.17
C ARG A 176 -3.79 5.78 -16.59
N PRO A 177 -3.93 4.52 -17.02
CA PRO A 177 -2.77 3.70 -17.40
C PRO A 177 -2.04 4.30 -18.60
N ASP A 178 -0.81 3.88 -18.82
CA ASP A 178 -0.06 4.24 -20.02
C ASP A 178 -0.54 3.47 -21.26
N ALA A 179 -0.03 3.85 -22.44
CA ALA A 179 -0.37 3.18 -23.69
C ALA A 179 0.26 1.78 -23.77
N PRO A 180 -0.50 0.73 -24.11
CA PRO A 180 0.05 -0.57 -24.47
C PRO A 180 0.94 -0.50 -25.72
N VAL A 181 1.85 -1.47 -25.87
CA VAL A 181 2.58 -1.69 -27.13
C VAL A 181 1.87 -2.80 -27.90
N LEU A 182 1.17 -2.43 -28.98
CA LEU A 182 0.39 -3.35 -29.79
C LEU A 182 1.24 -4.06 -30.85
N THR A 183 0.93 -5.33 -31.08
CA THR A 183 1.38 -6.10 -32.25
C THR A 183 0.17 -6.76 -32.91
N ALA A 184 0.23 -6.91 -34.23
CA ALA A 184 -0.82 -7.53 -35.02
C ALA A 184 -0.22 -8.52 -36.03
N VAL A 185 -0.72 -9.74 -36.04
CA VAL A 185 -0.30 -10.79 -36.98
C VAL A 185 -1.50 -11.22 -37.79
N ALA A 186 -1.45 -11.02 -39.10
CA ALA A 186 -2.53 -11.38 -40.01
C ALA A 186 -2.52 -12.89 -40.33
N HIS A 187 -3.70 -13.48 -40.35
CA HIS A 187 -3.97 -14.87 -40.74
C HIS A 187 -5.16 -14.90 -41.73
N ASN A 188 -5.61 -16.09 -42.09
CA ASN A 188 -6.79 -16.26 -42.95
C ASN A 188 -8.07 -15.98 -42.18
N GLY A 189 -8.73 -14.87 -42.52
CA GLY A 189 -10.00 -14.42 -41.94
C GLY A 189 -9.87 -13.81 -40.53
N THR A 190 -8.65 -13.68 -40.00
CA THR A 190 -8.40 -13.18 -38.64
C THR A 190 -7.12 -12.36 -38.56
N VAL A 191 -7.03 -11.54 -37.51
CA VAL A 191 -5.77 -10.95 -37.05
C VAL A 191 -5.60 -11.31 -35.58
N HIS A 192 -4.45 -11.88 -35.24
CA HIS A 192 -4.04 -12.09 -33.86
C HIS A 192 -3.47 -10.79 -33.31
N LEU A 193 -4.13 -10.21 -32.31
CA LEU A 193 -3.66 -9.03 -31.60
C LEU A 193 -3.04 -9.44 -30.27
N SER A 194 -1.87 -8.89 -29.95
CA SER A 194 -1.27 -9.04 -28.63
C SER A 194 -0.56 -7.74 -28.21
N TRP A 195 -0.53 -7.45 -26.91
CA TRP A 195 0.11 -6.25 -26.40
C TRP A 195 0.77 -6.45 -25.04
N THR A 196 1.72 -5.57 -24.73
CA THR A 196 2.31 -5.48 -23.39
C THR A 196 1.32 -4.88 -22.39
N ILE A 197 1.37 -5.34 -21.15
CA ILE A 197 0.66 -4.69 -20.04
C ILE A 197 1.43 -3.38 -19.73
N PRO A 198 0.80 -2.20 -19.89
CA PRO A 198 1.47 -0.94 -19.56
C PRO A 198 1.47 -0.70 -18.04
N PRO A 199 2.30 0.24 -17.55
CA PRO A 199 2.16 0.77 -16.20
C PRO A 199 0.71 1.17 -15.87
N ASP A 200 0.24 0.77 -14.70
CA ASP A 200 -1.13 1.00 -14.22
C ASP A 200 -1.32 2.34 -13.49
N ASN A 201 -0.20 3.02 -13.23
CA ASN A 201 -0.10 4.31 -12.56
C ASN A 201 -0.85 4.36 -11.22
N GLY A 202 -0.82 3.26 -10.46
CA GLY A 202 -1.35 3.20 -9.09
C GLY A 202 -2.82 2.80 -8.99
N ALA A 203 -3.45 2.40 -10.10
CA ALA A 203 -4.77 1.75 -10.07
C ALA A 203 -4.84 0.59 -11.07
N LEU A 204 -5.21 -0.61 -10.58
CA LEU A 204 -5.23 -1.85 -11.36
C LEU A 204 -5.97 -1.71 -12.69
N ILE A 205 -5.33 -2.19 -13.77
CA ILE A 205 -5.94 -2.30 -15.10
C ILE A 205 -7.02 -3.38 -15.06
N GLY A 206 -8.27 -3.00 -15.32
CA GLY A 206 -9.42 -3.90 -15.30
C GLY A 206 -9.85 -4.42 -16.67
N SER A 207 -9.47 -3.71 -17.75
CA SER A 207 -9.80 -4.09 -19.14
C SER A 207 -8.97 -3.33 -20.17
N TYR A 208 -9.06 -3.77 -21.42
CA TYR A 208 -8.52 -3.12 -22.60
C TYR A 208 -9.64 -2.81 -23.60
N LYS A 209 -9.50 -1.72 -24.35
CA LYS A 209 -10.36 -1.36 -25.48
C LYS A 209 -9.59 -1.48 -26.78
N ILE A 210 -10.23 -2.06 -27.78
CA ILE A 210 -9.67 -2.23 -29.13
C ILE A 210 -10.40 -1.30 -30.08
N TYR A 211 -9.61 -0.61 -30.89
CA TYR A 211 -10.04 0.35 -31.90
C TYR A 211 -9.72 -0.19 -33.27
N LYS A 212 -10.61 0.08 -34.24
CA LYS A 212 -10.47 -0.38 -35.61
C LYS A 212 -10.93 0.67 -36.61
N GLY A 213 -10.24 0.75 -37.73
CA GLY A 213 -10.62 1.50 -38.93
C GLY A 213 -10.13 0.82 -40.21
N THR A 214 -10.59 1.29 -41.36
CA THR A 214 -10.09 0.90 -42.69
C THR A 214 -9.29 2.03 -43.36
N THR A 215 -9.09 3.13 -42.65
CA THR A 215 -8.26 4.27 -43.02
C THR A 215 -7.36 4.62 -41.85
N SER A 216 -6.09 4.92 -42.13
CA SER A 216 -5.13 5.36 -41.10
C SER A 216 -5.66 6.59 -40.35
N GLY A 217 -5.55 6.58 -39.02
CA GLY A 217 -6.09 7.60 -38.11
C GLY A 217 -7.62 7.63 -37.99
N GLY A 218 -8.34 6.69 -38.62
CA GLY A 218 -9.79 6.63 -38.65
C GLY A 218 -10.42 5.67 -37.63
N GLU A 219 -9.66 5.20 -36.64
CA GLU A 219 -10.10 4.13 -35.75
C GLU A 219 -11.14 4.57 -34.74
N SER A 220 -12.26 3.86 -34.75
CA SER A 220 -13.33 3.99 -33.77
C SER A 220 -13.33 2.83 -32.79
N TRP A 221 -13.91 3.04 -31.62
CA TRP A 221 -14.04 1.98 -30.61
C TRP A 221 -14.77 0.78 -31.22
N TRP A 222 -14.24 -0.41 -31.00
CA TRP A 222 -14.82 -1.64 -31.56
C TRP A 222 -15.26 -2.63 -30.48
N LEU A 223 -14.37 -3.00 -29.56
CA LEU A 223 -14.68 -3.98 -28.51
C LEU A 223 -13.81 -3.80 -27.26
N SER A 224 -14.11 -4.57 -26.22
CA SER A 224 -13.31 -4.61 -24.98
C SER A 224 -13.01 -6.04 -24.55
N THR A 225 -11.87 -6.23 -23.89
CA THR A 225 -11.41 -7.54 -23.39
C THR A 225 -10.64 -7.39 -22.08
N LYS A 226 -10.55 -8.48 -21.31
CA LYS A 226 -9.67 -8.57 -20.13
C LYS A 226 -8.36 -9.29 -20.42
N SER A 227 -8.26 -9.93 -21.58
CA SER A 227 -7.05 -10.61 -22.05
C SER A 227 -6.08 -9.61 -22.68
N THR A 228 -4.78 -9.92 -22.65
CA THR A 228 -3.72 -9.17 -23.35
C THR A 228 -3.47 -9.65 -24.78
N ALA A 229 -4.22 -10.67 -25.21
CA ALA A 229 -4.23 -11.16 -26.57
C ALA A 229 -5.63 -11.60 -26.99
N VAL A 230 -5.97 -11.38 -28.27
CA VAL A 230 -7.26 -11.78 -28.85
C VAL A 230 -7.14 -11.97 -30.36
N ASP A 231 -7.78 -13.02 -30.87
CA ASP A 231 -8.01 -13.18 -32.30
C ASP A 231 -9.27 -12.44 -32.71
N VAL A 232 -9.14 -11.51 -33.66
CA VAL A 232 -10.26 -10.73 -34.17
C VAL A 232 -10.61 -11.15 -35.60
N PRO A 233 -11.88 -11.47 -35.89
CA PRO A 233 -12.30 -11.86 -37.23
C PRO A 233 -12.34 -10.63 -38.15
N LEU A 234 -11.68 -10.72 -39.30
CA LEU A 234 -11.51 -9.62 -40.26
C LEU A 234 -11.49 -10.16 -41.70
N THR A 235 -11.99 -9.36 -42.65
CA THR A 235 -12.15 -9.80 -44.04
C THR A 235 -10.81 -9.83 -44.78
N ASN A 236 -10.52 -10.93 -45.48
CA ASN A 236 -9.32 -11.05 -46.32
C ASN A 236 -9.26 -9.94 -47.38
N GLY A 237 -8.04 -9.48 -47.67
CA GLY A 237 -7.77 -8.45 -48.67
C GLY A 237 -8.12 -7.01 -48.24
N THR A 238 -8.70 -6.80 -47.06
CA THR A 238 -8.93 -5.46 -46.50
C THR A 238 -7.84 -5.11 -45.49
N THR A 239 -7.16 -3.98 -45.67
CA THR A 239 -6.22 -3.46 -44.67
C THR A 239 -6.99 -2.78 -43.55
N TYR A 240 -6.75 -3.23 -42.33
CA TYR A 240 -7.31 -2.64 -41.11
C TYR A 240 -6.22 -1.93 -40.33
N TYR A 241 -6.57 -0.80 -39.74
CA TYR A 241 -5.76 -0.04 -38.81
C TYR A 241 -6.30 -0.24 -37.40
N LEU A 242 -5.42 -0.58 -36.46
CA LEU A 242 -5.76 -1.13 -35.15
C LEU A 242 -4.97 -0.42 -34.05
N GLN A 243 -5.65 -0.14 -32.94
CA GLN A 243 -5.04 0.38 -31.72
C GLN A 243 -5.67 -0.26 -30.47
N VAL A 244 -4.94 -0.23 -29.35
CA VAL A 244 -5.44 -0.71 -28.06
C VAL A 244 -5.16 0.32 -26.96
N SER A 245 -6.08 0.51 -26.02
CA SER A 245 -5.86 1.28 -24.79
C SER A 245 -6.15 0.42 -23.55
N ALA A 246 -5.51 0.74 -22.43
CA ALA A 246 -5.77 0.13 -21.13
C ALA A 246 -6.73 0.99 -20.30
N VAL A 247 -7.53 0.35 -19.44
CA VAL A 247 -8.54 1.02 -18.61
C VAL A 247 -8.43 0.54 -17.16
N ASN A 248 -8.29 1.49 -16.23
CA ASN A 248 -8.35 1.25 -14.79
C ASN A 248 -9.55 1.97 -14.15
N ALA A 249 -9.63 1.98 -12.82
CA ALA A 249 -10.69 2.65 -12.08
C ALA A 249 -10.76 4.19 -12.28
N ILE A 250 -9.67 4.82 -12.75
CA ILE A 250 -9.61 6.25 -13.07
C ILE A 250 -10.12 6.54 -14.48
N GLY A 251 -9.95 5.59 -15.39
CA GLY A 251 -10.50 5.64 -16.74
C GLY A 251 -9.56 5.07 -17.79
N GLU A 252 -9.81 5.46 -19.03
CA GLU A 252 -9.07 4.98 -20.21
C GLU A 252 -7.78 5.78 -20.48
N GLY A 253 -6.66 5.06 -20.58
CA GLY A 253 -5.36 5.59 -20.95
C GLY A 253 -5.24 5.99 -22.43
N PRO A 254 -4.08 6.53 -22.85
CA PRO A 254 -3.82 6.77 -24.26
C PRO A 254 -3.84 5.46 -25.08
N ARG A 255 -4.16 5.58 -26.37
CA ARG A 255 -4.11 4.46 -27.31
C ARG A 255 -2.66 4.13 -27.67
N SER A 256 -2.41 2.86 -27.99
CA SER A 256 -1.15 2.39 -28.56
C SER A 256 -0.81 3.12 -29.86
N HIS A 257 0.42 2.91 -30.33
CA HIS A 257 0.72 3.19 -31.73
C HIS A 257 -0.25 2.41 -32.66
N GLU A 258 -0.53 3.00 -33.81
CA GLU A 258 -1.35 2.39 -34.85
C GLU A 258 -0.57 1.25 -35.52
N VAL A 259 -1.24 0.11 -35.71
CA VAL A 259 -0.70 -1.03 -36.47
C VAL A 259 -1.66 -1.37 -37.60
N ALA A 260 -1.11 -1.55 -38.80
CA ALA A 260 -1.87 -2.01 -39.96
C ALA A 260 -1.73 -3.53 -40.15
N ALA A 261 -2.83 -4.21 -40.47
CA ALA A 261 -2.84 -5.64 -40.78
C ALA A 261 -3.86 -5.95 -41.89
N THR A 262 -3.47 -6.84 -42.81
CA THR A 262 -4.32 -7.27 -43.94
C THR A 262 -4.42 -8.80 -43.90
N PRO A 263 -5.54 -9.37 -43.43
CA PRO A 263 -5.79 -10.82 -43.51
C PRO A 263 -5.68 -11.33 -44.94
N GLN A 264 -5.11 -12.52 -45.11
CA GLN A 264 -4.89 -13.15 -46.42
C GLN A 264 -5.29 -14.63 -46.38
N PRO A 265 -5.78 -15.20 -47.49
CA PRO A 265 -6.14 -16.62 -47.59
C PRO A 265 -5.03 -17.60 -47.18
#